data_AF-A0AAU2HZJ1-F1
#
_entry.id   AF-A0AAU2HZJ1-F1
#
_cell.length_a   1.000
_cell.length_b   1.000
_cell.length_c   1.000
_cell.angle_alpha   90.00
_cell.angle_beta   90.00
_cell.angle_gamma   90.00
#
_symmetry.space_group_name_H-M   'P 1'
#
loop_
_entity.id
_entity.type
_entity.pdbx_description
1 polymer ?
#
loop_
_entity_poly.entity_id
_entity_poly.type
_entity_poly.pdbx_seq_one_letter_code
_entity_poly.pdbx_strand_id
1 'polypeptide(L)'
;MNWTQTARVRRLEFVLRPFTERGWDADTITAELHSWMLTWRPARPAEYIRARLAQQATAEHQGRLSVDEVRHASTCPFRENASGGYQRALAAHRQAAQPRRVDPTIEQAAERQMSAVRELSRRAFPETEAVPQDALAPIEDARAQRRQAAATEAAALRRGVLRGPAR
;
A
#
# COMPACT_ATOMS: atom_id res chain seq x y z
N MET A 1 19.72 3.75 -15.51
CA MET A 1 19.21 5.05 -15.01
C MET A 1 19.40 6.16 -16.06
N ASN A 2 18.45 6.40 -16.98
CA ASN A 2 18.63 7.46 -18.00
C ASN A 2 18.28 8.86 -17.42
N TRP A 3 17.31 8.96 -16.51
CA TRP A 3 16.75 10.26 -16.09
C TRP A 3 17.62 11.06 -15.09
N THR A 4 18.43 10.41 -14.28
CA THR A 4 19.39 11.05 -13.35
C THR A 4 20.70 11.45 -14.02
N GLN A 5 21.00 10.94 -15.22
CA GLN A 5 22.23 11.25 -15.97
C GLN A 5 22.33 12.71 -16.43
N THR A 6 21.21 13.45 -16.50
CA THR A 6 21.25 14.89 -16.86
C THR A 6 21.75 15.78 -15.73
N ALA A 7 21.90 15.26 -14.50
CA ALA A 7 22.50 16.02 -13.40
C ALA A 7 24.03 15.84 -13.34
N ARG A 8 24.71 16.92 -12.93
CA ARG A 8 26.15 16.86 -12.62
C ARG A 8 26.40 15.86 -11.50
N VAL A 9 27.32 14.92 -11.74
CA VAL A 9 27.67 13.80 -10.85
C VAL A 9 27.87 14.24 -9.39
N ARG A 10 28.68 15.29 -9.15
CA ARG A 10 28.95 15.83 -7.81
C ARG A 10 27.69 16.31 -7.07
N ARG A 11 26.68 16.82 -7.79
CA ARG A 11 25.42 17.28 -7.19
C ARG A 11 24.51 16.12 -6.84
N LEU A 12 24.53 15.07 -7.65
CA LEU A 12 23.77 13.84 -7.38
C LEU A 12 24.35 13.13 -6.14
N GLU A 13 25.67 12.97 -6.09
CA GLU A 13 26.39 12.40 -4.94
C GLU A 13 26.05 13.14 -3.63
N PHE A 14 26.08 14.47 -3.65
CA PHE A 14 25.70 15.27 -2.48
C PHE A 14 24.26 15.01 -2.02
N VAL A 15 23.32 14.90 -2.96
CA VAL A 15 21.90 14.67 -2.63
C VAL A 15 21.64 13.24 -2.17
N LEU A 16 22.44 12.26 -2.62
CA LEU A 16 22.31 10.87 -2.23
C LEU A 16 23.02 10.53 -0.90
N ARG A 17 23.78 11.46 -0.31
CA ARG A 17 24.44 11.27 0.99
C ARG A 17 23.54 10.66 2.08
N PRO A 18 22.29 11.07 2.26
CA PRO A 18 21.43 10.47 3.29
C PRO A 18 21.14 8.98 3.08
N PHE A 19 21.25 8.47 1.86
CA PHE A 19 21.13 7.03 1.58
C PHE A 19 22.45 6.31 1.83
N THR A 20 23.56 6.88 1.39
CA THR A 20 24.89 6.28 1.63
C THR A 20 25.27 6.30 3.11
N GLU A 21 24.89 7.34 3.86
CA GLU A 21 25.07 7.44 5.32
C GLU A 21 24.19 6.43 6.08
N ARG A 22 23.07 6.00 5.48
CA ARG A 22 22.25 4.87 5.96
C ARG A 22 22.80 3.50 5.56
N GLY A 23 23.96 3.46 4.90
CA GLY A 23 24.63 2.23 4.46
C GLY A 23 24.01 1.59 3.23
N TRP A 24 23.16 2.30 2.49
CA TRP A 24 22.55 1.75 1.27
C TRP A 24 23.59 1.63 0.17
N ASP A 25 23.67 0.45 -0.45
CA ASP A 25 24.51 0.20 -1.61
C ASP A 25 23.92 0.83 -2.88
N ALA A 26 24.74 0.91 -3.93
CA ALA A 26 24.38 1.54 -5.19
C ALA A 26 23.19 0.85 -5.90
N ASP A 27 23.03 -0.46 -5.74
CA ASP A 27 21.95 -1.23 -6.35
C ASP A 27 20.63 -1.01 -5.60
N THR A 28 20.68 -0.93 -4.27
CA THR A 28 19.55 -0.57 -3.41
C THR A 28 19.07 0.86 -3.71
N ILE A 29 20.00 1.82 -3.82
CA ILE A 29 19.67 3.20 -4.22
C ILE A 29 19.06 3.21 -5.63
N THR A 30 19.59 2.39 -6.54
CA THR A 30 19.07 2.30 -7.91
C THR A 30 17.67 1.70 -7.94
N ALA A 31 17.40 0.64 -7.18
CA ALA A 31 16.10 0.01 -7.07
C ALA A 31 15.06 0.97 -6.47
N GLU A 32 15.42 1.73 -5.44
CA GLU A 32 14.52 2.72 -4.83
C GLU A 32 14.22 3.88 -5.79
N LEU A 33 15.26 4.43 -6.42
CA LEU A 33 15.07 5.47 -7.45
C LEU A 33 14.30 4.94 -8.67
N HIS A 34 14.36 3.64 -8.97
CA HIS A 34 13.59 2.99 -10.02
C HIS A 34 12.15 2.73 -9.59
N SER A 35 11.91 2.38 -8.33
CA SER A 35 10.58 2.25 -7.72
C SER A 35 9.83 3.58 -7.75
N TRP A 36 10.55 4.70 -7.67
CA TRP A 36 9.98 6.02 -7.88
C TRP A 36 9.61 6.32 -9.33
N MET A 37 9.77 5.33 -10.24
CA MET A 37 9.47 5.30 -11.67
C MET A 37 8.57 6.45 -12.11
N LEU A 38 9.23 7.56 -12.44
CA LEU A 38 8.55 8.73 -12.94
C LEU A 38 8.32 8.45 -14.43
N THR A 39 7.08 8.19 -14.83
CA THR A 39 6.69 8.14 -16.26
C THR A 39 7.01 9.45 -17.00
N TRP A 40 7.43 10.48 -16.27
CA TRP A 40 7.92 11.76 -16.75
C TRP A 40 9.28 12.13 -16.12
N ARG A 41 10.21 12.62 -16.92
CA ARG A 41 11.57 12.98 -16.48
C ARG A 41 11.62 14.40 -15.88
N PRO A 42 11.95 14.58 -14.60
CA PRO A 42 12.05 15.92 -14.01
C PRO A 42 13.26 16.66 -14.59
N ALA A 43 13.07 17.94 -14.92
CA ALA A 43 14.13 18.79 -15.49
C ALA A 43 15.32 19.00 -14.53
N ARG A 44 15.11 18.86 -13.21
CA ARG A 44 16.12 19.05 -12.16
C ARG A 44 16.11 17.85 -11.19
N PRO A 45 16.70 16.70 -11.57
CA PRO A 45 16.55 15.46 -10.81
C PRO A 45 17.12 15.55 -9.39
N ALA A 46 18.22 16.28 -9.17
CA ALA A 46 18.81 16.47 -7.85
C ALA A 46 17.90 17.24 -6.88
N GLU A 47 17.18 18.28 -7.35
CA GLU A 47 16.25 19.03 -6.50
C GLU A 47 15.00 18.22 -6.19
N TYR A 48 14.55 17.43 -7.16
CA TYR A 48 13.42 16.52 -6.96
C TYR A 48 13.72 15.46 -5.89
N ILE A 49 14.88 14.80 -5.98
CA ILE A 49 15.31 13.79 -5.00
C ILE A 49 15.43 14.43 -3.61
N ARG A 50 16.01 15.62 -3.50
CA ARG A 50 16.10 16.36 -2.23
C ARG A 50 14.74 16.68 -1.63
N ALA A 51 13.80 17.19 -2.42
CA ALA A 51 12.45 17.53 -1.95
C ALA A 51 11.70 16.29 -1.47
N ARG A 52 11.83 15.17 -2.19
CA ARG A 52 11.19 13.89 -1.85
C ARG A 52 11.78 13.28 -0.59
N LEU A 53 13.09 13.37 -0.40
CA LEU A 53 13.75 12.99 0.84
C LEU A 53 13.26 13.82 2.04
N ALA A 54 13.08 15.13 1.87
CA ALA A 54 12.54 15.99 2.93
C ALA A 54 11.09 15.62 3.31
N GLN A 55 10.27 15.26 2.32
CA GLN A 55 8.91 14.76 2.55
C GLN A 55 8.90 13.43 3.31
N GLN A 56 9.77 12.49 2.93
CA GLN A 56 9.91 11.21 3.65
C GLN A 56 10.36 11.42 5.10
N ALA A 57 11.38 12.26 5.34
CA ALA A 57 11.84 12.57 6.70
C ALA A 57 10.74 13.20 7.58
N THR A 58 9.86 14.01 6.97
CA THR A 58 8.71 14.61 7.67
C THR A 58 7.65 13.55 7.97
N ALA A 59 7.37 12.64 7.04
CA ALA A 59 6.44 11.52 7.25
C ALA A 59 6.96 10.54 8.32
N GLU A 60 8.25 10.26 8.35
CA GLU A 60 8.90 9.44 9.39
C GLU A 60 8.84 10.10 10.77
N HIS A 61 9.03 11.42 10.87
CA HIS A 61 8.87 12.15 12.12
C HIS A 61 7.42 12.15 12.60
N GLN A 62 6.45 12.35 11.70
CA GLN A 62 5.02 12.24 12.03
C GLN A 62 4.67 10.81 12.48
N GLY A 63 5.24 9.80 11.84
CA GLY A 63 5.12 8.39 12.25
C GLY A 63 5.71 8.13 13.63
N ARG A 64 6.92 8.63 13.93
CA ARG A 64 7.56 8.47 15.24
C ARG A 64 6.80 9.19 16.36
N LEU A 65 6.33 10.41 16.11
CA LEU A 65 5.46 11.14 17.05
C LEU A 65 4.16 10.37 17.29
N SER A 66 3.57 9.76 16.26
CA SER A 66 2.39 8.91 16.41
C SER A 66 2.66 7.61 17.19
N VAL A 67 3.86 7.02 17.08
CA VAL A 67 4.24 5.79 17.81
C VAL A 67 4.51 6.06 19.29
N ASP A 68 5.15 7.18 19.64
CA ASP A 68 5.38 7.57 21.04
C ASP A 68 4.09 8.05 21.73
N GLU A 69 3.14 8.60 20.97
CA GLU A 69 1.77 8.92 21.42
C GLU A 69 0.94 7.63 21.65
N VAL A 70 1.06 6.63 20.77
CA VAL A 70 0.43 5.31 20.94
C VAL A 70 0.98 4.56 22.16
N ARG A 71 2.24 4.76 22.55
CA ARG A 71 2.83 4.13 23.76
C ARG A 71 2.26 4.70 25.07
N HIS A 72 1.75 5.93 25.08
CA HIS A 72 1.11 6.55 26.25
C HIS A 72 -0.41 6.38 26.29
N ALA A 73 -1.03 5.98 25.18
CA ALA A 73 -2.45 5.69 25.08
C ALA A 73 -2.74 4.19 25.19
N SER A 74 -2.21 3.53 26.23
CA SER A 74 -2.72 2.22 26.68
C SER A 74 -4.03 2.41 27.45
N THR A 75 -5.04 3.00 26.81
CA THR A 75 -6.45 2.73 27.08
C THR A 75 -7.29 3.25 25.91
N CYS A 76 -8.15 2.36 25.39
CA CYS A 76 -9.34 2.67 24.58
C CYS A 76 -9.13 2.93 23.06
N PRO A 77 -10.19 2.80 22.25
CA PRO A 77 -10.34 1.65 21.39
C PRO A 77 -10.29 2.06 19.91
N PHE A 78 -10.19 1.05 19.07
CA PHE A 78 -10.32 1.10 17.63
C PHE A 78 -11.37 2.12 17.12
N ARG A 79 -10.86 3.14 16.43
CA ARG A 79 -11.49 3.81 15.28
C ARG A 79 -12.61 4.83 15.55
N GLU A 80 -12.41 5.79 16.44
CA GLU A 80 -13.25 6.99 16.43
C GLU A 80 -12.53 8.20 17.02
N ASN A 81 -11.65 8.83 16.22
CA ASN A 81 -11.29 10.26 16.31
C ASN A 81 -10.14 10.54 15.34
N ALA A 82 -10.43 10.53 14.04
CA ALA A 82 -9.69 11.44 13.18
C ALA A 82 -10.08 12.85 13.64
N SER A 83 -9.11 13.66 14.08
CA SER A 83 -9.33 14.94 14.75
C SER A 83 -10.49 15.75 14.12
N GLY A 84 -11.27 16.48 14.92
CA GLY A 84 -12.38 17.28 14.39
C GLY A 84 -11.97 18.30 13.31
N GLY A 85 -10.67 18.63 13.21
CA GLY A 85 -10.09 19.38 12.09
C GLY A 85 -10.00 18.55 10.81
N TYR A 86 -9.52 17.30 10.89
CA TYR A 86 -9.48 16.36 9.77
C TYR A 86 -10.88 16.04 9.23
N GLN A 87 -11.85 15.79 10.11
CA GLN A 87 -13.24 15.55 9.69
C GLN A 87 -13.84 16.77 8.99
N ARG A 88 -13.57 17.99 9.48
CA ARG A 88 -14.01 19.23 8.81
C ARG A 88 -13.34 19.44 7.46
N ALA A 89 -12.03 19.19 7.36
CA ALA A 89 -11.31 19.27 6.09
C ALA A 89 -11.83 18.24 5.08
N LEU A 90 -12.10 17.02 5.52
CA LEU A 90 -12.64 15.95 4.67
C LEU A 90 -14.09 16.23 4.23
N ALA A 91 -14.92 16.78 5.11
CA ALA A 91 -16.28 17.21 4.78
C ALA A 91 -16.26 18.36 3.77
N ALA A 92 -15.42 19.37 3.97
CA ALA A 92 -15.23 20.47 3.02
C ALA A 92 -14.71 19.96 1.67
N HIS A 93 -13.75 19.03 1.68
CA HIS A 93 -13.24 18.40 0.46
C HIS A 93 -14.30 17.57 -0.26
N ARG A 94 -15.17 16.86 0.47
CA ARG A 94 -16.29 16.09 -0.13
C ARG A 94 -17.41 16.99 -0.66
N GLN A 95 -17.65 18.14 -0.04
CA GLN A 95 -18.61 19.14 -0.52
C GLN A 95 -18.08 19.89 -1.75
N ALA A 96 -16.79 20.20 -1.78
CA ALA A 96 -16.13 20.85 -2.92
C ALA A 96 -15.86 19.88 -4.08
N ALA A 97 -15.58 18.61 -3.79
CA ALA A 97 -15.54 17.56 -4.79
C ALA A 97 -16.97 17.18 -5.16
N GLN A 98 -17.57 17.94 -6.08
CA GLN A 98 -18.80 17.51 -6.74
C GLN A 98 -18.61 16.06 -7.22
N PRO A 99 -19.64 15.20 -7.14
CA PRO A 99 -19.58 13.90 -7.80
C PRO A 99 -19.26 14.17 -9.26
N ARG A 100 -18.03 13.85 -9.66
CA ARG A 100 -17.57 13.98 -11.04
C ARG A 100 -18.53 13.12 -11.84
N ARG A 101 -19.50 13.76 -12.49
CA ARG A 101 -20.36 13.12 -13.48
C ARG A 101 -19.39 12.73 -14.59
N VAL A 102 -18.94 11.48 -14.56
CA VAL A 102 -18.19 10.90 -15.66
C VAL A 102 -19.09 11.05 -16.87
N ASP A 103 -18.56 11.67 -17.92
CA ASP A 103 -19.32 11.86 -19.14
C ASP A 103 -19.81 10.48 -19.62
N PRO A 104 -21.12 10.27 -19.85
CA PRO A 104 -21.66 8.98 -20.24
C PRO A 104 -21.02 8.43 -21.53
N THR A 105 -20.43 9.28 -22.36
CA THR A 105 -19.66 8.85 -23.54
C THR A 105 -18.32 8.21 -23.18
N ILE A 106 -17.67 8.67 -22.11
CA ILE A 106 -16.42 8.10 -21.58
C ILE A 106 -16.69 6.74 -20.94
N GLU A 107 -17.78 6.62 -20.19
CA GLU A 107 -18.20 5.35 -19.59
C GLU A 107 -18.50 4.30 -20.67
N GLN A 108 -19.25 4.68 -21.71
CA GLN A 108 -19.53 3.79 -22.84
C GLN A 108 -18.27 3.41 -23.63
N ALA A 109 -17.31 4.33 -23.78
CA ALA A 109 -16.04 4.03 -24.43
C ALA A 109 -15.23 3.02 -23.60
N ALA A 110 -15.17 3.20 -22.28
CA ALA A 110 -14.50 2.29 -21.36
C ALA A 110 -15.13 0.88 -21.38
N GLU A 111 -16.47 0.81 -21.39
CA GLU A 111 -17.21 -0.47 -21.45
C GLU A 111 -16.92 -1.22 -22.76
N ARG A 112 -16.87 -0.50 -23.90
CA ARG A 112 -16.51 -1.09 -25.20
C ARG A 112 -15.08 -1.60 -25.21
N GLN A 113 -14.14 -0.85 -24.63
CA GLN A 113 -12.74 -1.29 -24.51
C GLN A 113 -12.62 -2.54 -23.62
N MET A 114 -13.28 -2.55 -22.47
CA MET A 114 -13.27 -3.68 -21.54
C MET A 114 -13.88 -4.93 -22.17
N SER A 115 -14.98 -4.77 -22.91
CA SER A 115 -15.64 -5.85 -23.65
C SER A 115 -14.75 -6.41 -24.76
N ALA A 116 -14.07 -5.55 -25.52
CA ALA A 116 -13.13 -5.96 -26.56
C ALA A 116 -11.93 -6.73 -25.97
N VAL A 117 -11.37 -6.26 -24.85
CA VAL A 117 -10.30 -6.96 -24.15
C VAL A 117 -10.78 -8.32 -23.64
N ARG A 118 -11.96 -8.39 -23.02
CA ARG A 118 -12.53 -9.65 -22.54
C ARG A 118 -12.77 -10.64 -23.68
N GLU A 119 -13.22 -10.17 -24.84
CA GLU A 119 -13.39 -11.00 -26.02
C GLU A 119 -12.06 -11.53 -26.57
N LEU A 120 -11.04 -10.66 -26.66
CA LEU A 120 -9.69 -11.09 -27.04
C LEU A 120 -9.13 -12.12 -26.06
N SER A 121 -9.32 -11.92 -24.76
CA SER A 121 -8.91 -12.89 -23.73
C SER A 121 -9.61 -14.23 -23.90
N ARG A 122 -10.92 -14.27 -24.17
CA ARG A 122 -11.66 -15.53 -24.41
C ARG A 122 -11.17 -16.27 -25.65
N ARG A 123 -10.75 -15.55 -26.69
CA ARG A 123 -10.19 -16.17 -27.91
C ARG A 123 -8.76 -16.66 -27.70
N ALA A 124 -7.95 -15.91 -26.96
CA ALA A 124 -6.56 -16.25 -26.67
C ALA A 124 -6.45 -17.40 -25.67
N PHE A 125 -7.40 -17.48 -24.74
CA PHE A 125 -7.51 -18.53 -23.73
C PHE A 125 -8.91 -19.14 -23.85
N PRO A 126 -9.14 -20.06 -24.82
CA PRO A 126 -10.37 -20.83 -24.83
C PRO A 126 -10.45 -21.54 -23.47
N GLU A 127 -11.51 -21.26 -22.70
CA GLU A 127 -11.72 -21.93 -21.42
C GLU A 127 -11.86 -23.43 -21.70
N THR A 128 -10.81 -24.19 -21.41
CA THR A 128 -10.86 -25.65 -21.39
C THR A 128 -11.87 -26.03 -20.33
N GLU A 129 -13.08 -26.44 -20.76
CA GLU A 129 -14.21 -26.91 -19.98
C GLU A 129 -14.36 -26.30 -18.58
N ALA A 130 -15.37 -25.42 -18.43
CA ALA A 130 -15.78 -24.84 -17.15
C ALA A 130 -15.66 -25.85 -16.00
N VAL A 131 -14.63 -25.66 -15.18
CA VAL A 131 -14.45 -26.41 -13.94
C VAL A 131 -15.75 -26.20 -13.13
N PRO A 132 -16.49 -27.27 -12.78
CA PRO A 132 -17.74 -27.14 -12.05
C PRO A 132 -17.52 -26.27 -10.82
N GLN A 133 -18.43 -25.33 -10.55
CA GLN A 133 -18.35 -24.41 -9.41
C GLN A 133 -18.19 -25.16 -8.07
N ASP A 134 -18.59 -26.43 -8.01
CA ASP A 134 -18.35 -27.33 -6.87
C ASP A 134 -16.86 -27.61 -6.58
N ALA A 135 -15.95 -27.40 -7.53
CA ALA A 135 -14.50 -27.49 -7.33
C ALA A 135 -13.86 -26.17 -6.83
N LEU A 136 -14.64 -25.10 -6.60
CA LEU A 136 -14.21 -23.91 -5.84
C LEU A 136 -14.40 -24.09 -4.31
N ALA A 137 -15.17 -25.10 -3.90
CA ALA A 137 -15.31 -25.51 -2.50
C ALA A 137 -13.98 -25.84 -1.75
N PRO A 138 -12.91 -26.39 -2.37
CA PRO A 138 -11.70 -26.80 -1.66
C PRO A 138 -11.00 -25.66 -0.91
N ILE A 139 -11.07 -24.42 -1.42
CA ILE A 139 -10.40 -23.27 -0.81
C ILE A 139 -11.18 -22.77 0.40
N GLU A 140 -12.52 -22.72 0.31
CA GLU A 140 -13.37 -22.32 1.43
C GLU A 140 -13.39 -23.38 2.53
N ASP A 141 -13.36 -24.66 2.17
CA ASP A 141 -13.23 -25.78 3.10
C ASP A 141 -11.88 -25.74 3.82
N ALA A 142 -10.78 -25.51 3.10
CA ALA A 142 -9.45 -25.34 3.71
C ALA A 142 -9.40 -24.13 4.67
N ARG A 143 -10.09 -23.03 4.33
CA ARG A 143 -10.21 -21.84 5.20
C ARG A 143 -11.06 -22.14 6.44
N ALA A 144 -12.16 -22.89 6.30
CA ALA A 144 -12.99 -23.32 7.42
C ALA A 144 -12.20 -24.24 8.37
N GLN A 145 -11.47 -25.21 7.81
CA GLN A 145 -10.64 -26.14 8.58
C GLN A 145 -9.54 -25.42 9.37
N ARG A 146 -8.86 -24.43 8.78
CA ARG A 146 -7.86 -23.61 9.49
C ARG A 146 -8.46 -22.81 10.65
N ARG A 147 -9.66 -22.24 10.46
CA ARG A 147 -10.38 -21.53 11.53
C ARG A 147 -10.73 -22.47 12.69
N GLN A 148 -11.19 -23.68 12.37
CA GLN A 148 -11.49 -24.70 13.37
C GLN A 148 -10.25 -25.11 14.15
N ALA A 149 -9.15 -25.42 13.46
CA ALA A 149 -7.88 -25.80 14.09
C ALA A 149 -7.39 -24.73 15.06
N ALA A 150 -7.38 -23.46 14.64
CA ALA A 150 -6.99 -22.32 15.47
C ALA A 150 -7.92 -22.13 16.70
N ALA A 151 -9.23 -22.39 16.55
CA ALA A 151 -10.17 -22.33 17.67
C ALA A 151 -9.91 -23.43 18.70
N THR A 152 -9.61 -24.65 18.25
CA THR A 152 -9.21 -25.76 19.15
C THR A 152 -7.90 -25.49 19.86
N GLU A 153 -6.90 -24.96 19.15
CA GLU A 153 -5.62 -24.58 19.74
C GLU A 153 -5.80 -23.50 20.81
N ALA A 154 -6.55 -22.45 20.50
CA ALA A 154 -6.87 -21.39 21.47
C ALA A 154 -7.63 -21.92 22.69
N ALA A 155 -8.54 -22.89 22.52
CA ALA A 155 -9.24 -23.53 23.62
C ALA A 155 -8.31 -24.40 24.50
N ALA A 156 -7.37 -25.11 23.89
CA ALA A 156 -6.36 -25.91 24.59
C ALA A 156 -5.41 -25.02 25.41
N LEU A 157 -4.95 -23.91 24.83
CA LEU A 157 -4.12 -22.93 25.52
C LEU A 157 -4.85 -22.32 26.72
N ARG A 158 -6.14 -21.95 26.59
CA ARG A 158 -6.95 -21.45 27.71
C ARG A 158 -7.09 -22.48 28.84
N ARG A 159 -7.24 -23.78 28.53
CA ARG A 159 -7.26 -24.85 29.55
C ARG A 159 -5.90 -25.06 30.20
N GLY A 160 -4.81 -24.96 29.43
CA GLY A 160 -3.44 -25.08 29.93
C GLY A 160 -3.03 -23.91 30.83
N VAL A 161 -3.46 -22.68 30.49
CA VAL A 161 -3.22 -21.48 31.30
C VAL A 161 -3.97 -21.54 32.63
N LEU A 162 -5.12 -22.22 32.70
CA LEU A 162 -5.83 -22.50 33.96
C LEU A 162 -5.20 -23.63 34.79
N ARG A 163 -4.15 -24.30 34.29
CA ARG A 163 -3.36 -25.35 34.97
C ARG A 163 -1.89 -24.94 35.13
N GLY A 164 -1.64 -23.66 35.42
CA GLY A 164 -0.37 -23.16 35.98
C GLY A 164 -0.32 -23.30 37.51
N PRO A 165 0.87 -23.35 38.13
CA PRO A 165 1.19 -24.25 39.24
C PRO A 165 0.51 -23.89 40.57
N ALA A 166 -0.01 -24.92 41.25
CA ALA A 166 -0.25 -24.88 42.69
C ALA A 166 1.12 -24.73 43.39
N ARG A 167 1.26 -23.65 44.16
CA ARG A 167 2.38 -23.40 45.05
C ARG A 167 2.15 -24.10 46.38
#